data_AF-A0A438FFX8-F1
#
_entry.id   AF-A0A438FFX8-F1
#
_cell.length_a   1.000
_cell.length_b   1.000
_cell.length_c   1.000
_cell.angle_alpha   90.00
_cell.angle_beta   90.00
_cell.angle_gamma   90.00
#
_symmetry.space_group_name_H-M   'P 1'
#
loop_
_entity.id
_entity.type
_entity.pdbx_description
1 polymer ?
#
loop_
_entity_poly.entity_id
_entity_poly.type
_entity_poly.pdbx_seq_one_letter_code
_entity_poly.pdbx_strand_id
1 'polypeptide(L)'
;MHPWERDARLVHEAITKGPQAYGLLIEIACTRSSEELLGARKAYQSLFNQSIEDVASRLEGIERKLLVALVSSYRYEGSQVNEGIARSEATTLAIAVKNVDKKNPIEDDGIVRILTTRSKLHLKAVVKYYKEIYGKNIDEVLNDAFKDDADENTKEALTRVIVTRSNVDMKEIIEEFDKQYKVPLTQKIEDVALGNYKDFLVSLIRRVA
;
A
#
# COMPACT_ATOMS: atom_id res chain seq x y z
N MET A 1 11.74 0.53 -23.13
CA MET A 1 12.03 -0.01 -21.77
C MET A 1 10.81 -0.79 -21.32
N HIS A 2 10.99 -2.07 -20.96
CA HIS A 2 9.88 -2.90 -20.49
C HIS A 2 9.37 -2.41 -19.11
N PRO A 3 8.06 -2.46 -18.79
CA PRO A 3 7.54 -2.02 -17.49
C PRO A 3 8.25 -2.66 -16.29
N TRP A 4 8.57 -3.96 -16.37
CA TRP A 4 9.31 -4.67 -15.32
C TRP A 4 10.73 -4.13 -15.10
N GLU A 5 11.44 -3.77 -16.17
CA GLU A 5 12.77 -3.17 -16.04
C GLU A 5 12.69 -1.75 -15.46
N ARG A 6 11.65 -1.00 -15.82
CA ARG A 6 11.41 0.33 -15.24
C ARG A 6 11.24 0.21 -13.73
N ASP A 7 10.35 -0.67 -13.29
CA ASP A 7 10.06 -0.86 -11.88
C ASP A 7 11.30 -1.41 -11.13
N ALA A 8 12.08 -2.31 -11.75
CA ALA A 8 13.36 -2.76 -11.20
C ALA A 8 14.37 -1.60 -10.97
N ARG A 9 14.54 -0.71 -11.95
CA ARG A 9 15.42 0.46 -11.81
C ARG A 9 14.93 1.43 -10.74
N LEU A 10 13.62 1.67 -10.67
CA LEU A 10 13.01 2.51 -9.62
C LEU A 10 13.21 1.93 -8.22
N VAL A 11 13.05 0.61 -8.06
CA VAL A 11 13.35 -0.09 -6.80
C VAL A 11 14.82 0.09 -6.42
N HIS A 12 15.75 -0.07 -7.37
CA HIS A 12 17.18 0.11 -7.11
C HIS A 12 17.52 1.54 -6.65
N GLU A 13 16.95 2.53 -7.33
CA GLU A 13 17.09 3.94 -6.97
C GLU A 13 16.52 4.21 -5.58
N ALA A 14 15.34 3.68 -5.26
CA ALA A 14 14.70 3.86 -3.95
C ALA A 14 15.53 3.27 -2.81
N ILE A 15 16.05 2.05 -3.00
CA ILE A 15 16.92 1.39 -2.02
C ILE A 15 18.21 2.20 -1.80
N THR A 16 18.80 2.73 -2.88
CA THR A 16 20.05 3.51 -2.78
C THR A 16 19.85 4.85 -2.10
N LYS A 17 18.68 5.48 -2.29
CA LYS A 17 18.33 6.72 -1.59
C LYS A 17 18.15 6.46 -0.10
N GLY A 18 17.50 5.36 0.31
CA GLY A 18 17.26 5.02 1.71
C GLY A 18 15.87 5.44 2.20
N PRO A 19 15.69 5.70 3.51
CA PRO A 19 14.37 5.88 4.15
C PRO A 19 13.42 6.86 3.45
N GLN A 20 13.95 7.98 2.94
CA GLN A 20 13.18 9.01 2.22
C GLN A 20 12.54 8.53 0.91
N ALA A 21 12.95 7.36 0.39
CA ALA A 21 12.40 6.78 -0.84
C ALA A 21 11.65 5.46 -0.59
N TYR A 22 11.51 5.01 0.66
CA TYR A 22 10.77 3.79 0.97
C TYR A 22 9.29 3.85 0.55
N GLY A 23 8.70 5.05 0.50
CA GLY A 23 7.37 5.26 -0.06
C GLY A 23 7.21 4.73 -1.49
N LEU A 24 8.25 4.86 -2.32
CA LEU A 24 8.25 4.34 -3.69
C LEU A 24 8.31 2.81 -3.73
N LEU A 25 9.09 2.18 -2.83
CA LEU A 25 9.12 0.71 -2.69
C LEU A 25 7.74 0.17 -2.32
N ILE A 26 7.09 0.81 -1.35
CA ILE A 26 5.74 0.46 -0.92
C ILE A 26 4.75 0.62 -2.08
N GLU A 27 4.81 1.73 -2.81
CA GLU A 27 3.91 2.00 -3.92
C GLU A 27 4.04 0.95 -5.03
N ILE A 28 5.28 0.62 -5.44
CA ILE A 28 5.53 -0.42 -6.43
C ILE A 28 5.01 -1.78 -5.92
N ALA A 29 5.35 -2.17 -4.69
CA ALA A 29 4.94 -3.46 -4.14
C ALA A 29 3.42 -3.58 -3.95
N CYS A 30 2.72 -2.50 -3.62
CA CYS A 30 1.29 -2.52 -3.32
C CYS A 30 0.38 -2.32 -4.53
N THR A 31 0.81 -1.52 -5.50
CA THR A 31 -0.02 -1.20 -6.68
C THR A 31 0.08 -2.27 -7.77
N ARG A 32 1.24 -2.89 -7.94
CA ARG A 32 1.46 -3.94 -8.95
C ARG A 32 0.70 -5.22 -8.65
N SER A 33 0.31 -5.90 -9.73
CA SER A 33 -0.16 -7.29 -9.63
C SER A 33 0.98 -8.20 -9.17
N SER A 34 0.63 -9.39 -8.69
CA SER A 34 1.60 -10.41 -8.29
C SER A 34 2.54 -10.79 -9.43
N GLU A 35 2.01 -10.87 -10.67
CA GLU A 35 2.81 -11.16 -11.87
C GLU A 35 3.69 -9.99 -12.28
N GLU A 36 3.20 -8.75 -12.19
CA GLU A 36 4.00 -7.55 -12.48
C GLU A 36 5.16 -7.40 -11.49
N LEU A 37 4.91 -7.61 -10.19
CA LEU A 37 5.93 -7.56 -9.15
C LEU A 37 6.95 -8.69 -9.31
N LEU A 38 6.49 -9.90 -9.65
CA LEU A 38 7.39 -11.03 -9.97
C LEU A 38 8.25 -10.72 -11.21
N GLY A 39 7.67 -10.12 -12.24
CA GLY A 39 8.39 -9.64 -13.41
C GLY A 39 9.47 -8.62 -13.06
N ALA A 40 9.15 -7.65 -12.19
CA ALA A 40 10.11 -6.66 -11.71
C ALA A 40 11.25 -7.29 -10.90
N ARG A 41 10.97 -8.29 -10.04
CA ARG A 41 11.99 -9.06 -9.30
C ARG A 41 12.95 -9.79 -10.24
N LYS A 42 12.41 -10.47 -11.26
CA LYS A 42 13.22 -11.15 -12.28
C LYS A 42 14.09 -10.16 -13.07
N ALA A 43 13.52 -9.03 -13.47
CA ALA A 43 14.25 -7.97 -14.17
C ALA A 43 15.35 -7.37 -13.28
N TYR A 44 15.08 -7.14 -12.00
CA TYR A 44 16.06 -6.65 -11.04
C TYR A 44 17.24 -7.61 -10.89
N GLN A 45 16.95 -8.91 -10.72
CA GLN A 45 17.99 -9.94 -10.66
C GLN A 45 18.86 -9.97 -11.92
N SER A 46 18.24 -9.85 -13.10
CA SER A 46 18.99 -9.81 -14.37
C SER A 46 19.83 -8.54 -14.56
N LEU A 47 19.39 -7.40 -14.04
CA LEU A 47 20.06 -6.11 -14.23
C LEU A 47 21.18 -5.87 -13.20
N PHE A 48 20.98 -6.31 -11.96
CA PHE A 48 21.85 -5.98 -10.83
C PHE A 48 22.55 -7.20 -10.20
N ASN A 49 22.33 -8.41 -10.73
CA ASN A 49 22.89 -9.68 -10.22
C ASN A 49 22.61 -9.92 -8.73
N GLN A 50 21.50 -9.38 -8.21
CA GLN A 50 21.06 -9.49 -6.83
C GLN A 50 19.54 -9.58 -6.78
N SER A 51 18.96 -10.24 -5.78
CA SER A 51 17.50 -10.20 -5.58
C SER A 51 17.09 -8.91 -4.87
N ILE A 52 15.83 -8.47 -5.05
CA ILE A 52 15.31 -7.29 -4.34
C ILE A 52 15.23 -7.60 -2.84
N GLU A 53 14.90 -8.85 -2.51
CA GLU A 53 14.69 -9.39 -1.17
C GLU A 53 15.99 -9.39 -0.37
N ASP A 54 17.09 -9.86 -0.97
CA ASP A 54 18.40 -9.85 -0.33
C ASP A 54 18.85 -8.43 -0.02
N VAL A 55 18.63 -7.51 -0.96
CA VAL A 55 19.02 -6.10 -0.77
C VAL A 55 18.12 -5.44 0.29
N ALA A 56 16.81 -5.68 0.24
CA ALA A 56 15.86 -5.22 1.25
C ALA A 56 16.19 -5.77 2.64
N SER A 57 16.68 -7.01 2.75
CA SER A 57 17.05 -7.63 4.03
C SER A 57 18.24 -6.96 4.72
N ARG A 58 19.06 -6.22 3.95
CA ARG A 58 20.23 -5.48 4.46
C ARG A 58 19.90 -4.04 4.85
N LEU A 59 18.66 -3.59 4.63
CA LEU A 59 18.22 -2.27 5.06
C LEU A 59 18.26 -2.19 6.60
N GLU A 60 18.59 -1.01 7.10
CA GLU A 60 18.50 -0.69 8.52
C GLU A 60 17.14 -0.06 8.81
N GLY A 61 16.68 -0.15 10.06
CA GLY A 61 15.38 0.38 10.49
C GLY A 61 14.33 -0.69 10.77
N ILE A 62 13.26 -0.24 11.44
CA ILE A 62 12.14 -1.09 11.88
C ILE A 62 11.22 -1.45 10.71
N GLU A 63 11.27 -0.67 9.63
CA GLU A 63 10.55 -0.87 8.37
C GLU A 63 11.12 -2.01 7.54
N ARG A 64 12.38 -2.43 7.78
CA ARG A 64 13.02 -3.54 7.04
C ARG A 64 12.08 -4.74 6.92
N LYS A 65 11.47 -5.15 8.03
CA LYS A 65 10.59 -6.33 8.08
C LYS A 65 9.39 -6.19 7.16
N LEU A 66 8.73 -5.03 7.19
CA LEU A 66 7.60 -4.71 6.33
C LEU A 66 8.03 -4.65 4.86
N LEU A 67 9.12 -3.95 4.55
CA LEU A 67 9.63 -3.77 3.19
C LEU A 67 10.01 -5.11 2.55
N VAL A 68 10.75 -5.95 3.26
CA VAL A 68 11.10 -7.30 2.79
C VAL A 68 9.84 -8.11 2.50
N ALA A 69 8.85 -8.08 3.40
CA ALA A 69 7.60 -8.81 3.21
C ALA A 69 6.79 -8.29 2.01
N LEU A 70 6.78 -6.97 1.78
CA LEU A 70 6.10 -6.35 0.64
C LEU A 70 6.73 -6.74 -0.69
N VAL A 71 8.05 -6.56 -0.84
CA VAL A 71 8.77 -6.83 -2.11
C VAL A 71 8.83 -8.33 -2.42
N SER A 72 8.79 -9.18 -1.40
CA SER A 72 8.78 -10.64 -1.57
C SER A 72 7.39 -11.20 -1.92
N SER A 73 6.33 -10.42 -1.76
CA SER A 73 4.97 -10.92 -1.81
C SER A 73 4.58 -11.45 -3.20
N TYR A 74 3.84 -12.56 -3.19
CA TYR A 74 3.16 -13.10 -4.36
C TYR A 74 1.75 -13.51 -3.92
N ARG A 75 0.80 -12.61 -4.14
CA ARG A 75 -0.49 -12.60 -3.46
C ARG A 75 -1.58 -13.24 -4.31
N TYR A 76 -2.57 -13.80 -3.65
CA TYR A 76 -3.79 -14.25 -4.32
C TYR A 76 -4.56 -13.04 -4.89
N GLU A 77 -4.96 -13.11 -6.16
CA GLU A 77 -5.69 -12.04 -6.86
C GLU A 77 -7.10 -12.44 -7.28
N GLY A 78 -7.59 -13.60 -6.84
CA GLY A 78 -8.95 -14.03 -7.11
C GLY A 78 -9.99 -13.36 -6.20
N SER A 79 -11.27 -13.64 -6.49
CA SER A 79 -12.42 -12.99 -5.87
C SER A 79 -12.81 -13.53 -4.49
N GLN A 80 -12.21 -14.63 -4.04
CA GLN A 80 -12.62 -15.32 -2.82
C GLN A 80 -12.13 -14.57 -1.57
N VAL A 81 -13.06 -14.32 -0.64
CA VAL A 81 -12.80 -13.69 0.66
C VAL A 81 -13.44 -14.56 1.75
N ASN A 82 -12.67 -14.86 2.79
CA ASN A 82 -13.19 -15.55 3.98
C ASN A 82 -13.55 -14.50 5.03
N GLU A 83 -14.85 -14.23 5.16
CA GLU A 83 -15.37 -13.19 6.04
C GLU A 83 -15.06 -13.46 7.53
N GLY A 84 -15.04 -14.72 7.96
CA GLY A 84 -14.69 -15.09 9.32
C GLY A 84 -13.24 -14.74 9.66
N ILE A 85 -12.32 -15.00 8.73
CA ILE A 85 -10.91 -14.61 8.87
C ILE A 85 -10.77 -13.09 8.77
N ALA A 86 -11.50 -12.42 7.88
CA ALA A 86 -11.43 -10.97 7.75
C ALA A 86 -11.85 -10.26 9.05
N ARG A 87 -12.90 -10.76 9.74
CA ARG A 87 -13.31 -10.25 11.06
C ARG A 87 -12.25 -10.47 12.13
N SER A 88 -11.65 -11.67 12.21
CA SER A 88 -10.62 -11.94 13.21
C SER A 88 -9.35 -11.13 12.98
N GLU A 89 -8.97 -10.90 11.72
CA GLU A 89 -7.85 -10.05 11.34
C GLU A 89 -8.14 -8.56 11.58
N ALA A 90 -9.39 -8.10 11.42
CA ALA A 90 -9.80 -6.74 11.82
C ALA A 90 -9.63 -6.52 13.33
N THR A 91 -10.03 -7.50 14.15
CA THR A 91 -9.80 -7.47 15.59
C THR A 91 -8.32 -7.47 15.94
N THR A 92 -7.51 -8.28 15.23
CA THR A 92 -6.04 -8.32 15.41
C THR A 92 -5.41 -6.96 15.13
N LEU A 93 -5.83 -6.30 14.05
CA LEU A 93 -5.37 -4.98 13.67
C LEU A 93 -5.76 -3.93 14.73
N ALA A 94 -6.99 -4.00 15.27
CA ALA A 94 -7.42 -3.09 16.33
C ALA A 94 -6.65 -3.28 17.63
N ILE A 95 -6.34 -4.52 18.02
CA ILE A 95 -5.52 -4.80 19.20
C ILE A 95 -4.11 -4.26 19.01
N ALA A 96 -3.51 -4.43 17.82
CA ALA A 96 -2.18 -3.90 17.54
C ALA A 96 -2.14 -2.36 17.60
N VAL A 97 -3.11 -1.70 16.97
CA VAL A 97 -3.18 -0.23 16.98
C VAL A 97 -3.42 0.33 18.39
N LYS A 98 -4.23 -0.35 19.23
CA LYS A 98 -4.43 0.03 20.64
C LYS A 98 -3.20 -0.18 21.52
N ASN A 99 -2.26 -1.02 21.11
CA ASN A 99 -1.04 -1.33 21.88
C ASN A 99 0.21 -0.76 21.19
N VAL A 100 0.05 0.28 20.36
CA VAL A 100 1.16 0.92 19.62
C VAL A 100 2.29 1.36 20.55
N ASP A 101 1.95 1.86 21.75
CA ASP A 101 2.92 2.32 22.77
C ASP A 101 3.83 1.19 23.29
N LYS A 102 3.38 -0.06 23.18
CA LYS A 102 4.11 -1.23 23.67
C LYS A 102 4.90 -1.93 22.58
N LYS A 103 4.39 -1.92 21.35
CA LYS A 103 4.98 -2.62 20.21
C LYS A 103 4.55 -1.95 18.93
N ASN A 104 5.52 -1.60 18.09
CA ASN A 104 5.22 -1.02 16.79
C ASN A 104 4.49 -2.07 15.90
N PRO A 105 3.35 -1.73 15.28
CA PRO A 105 2.63 -2.64 14.42
C PRO A 105 3.46 -3.24 13.28
N ILE A 106 4.49 -2.55 12.75
CA ILE A 106 5.35 -3.10 11.68
C ILE A 106 6.35 -4.15 12.19
N GLU A 107 6.54 -4.25 13.50
CA GLU A 107 7.33 -5.31 14.11
C GLU A 107 6.47 -6.55 14.43
N ASP A 108 5.14 -6.40 14.41
CA ASP A 108 4.22 -7.50 14.66
C ASP A 108 4.05 -8.41 13.43
N ASP A 109 4.41 -9.69 13.58
CA ASP A 109 4.30 -10.70 12.52
C ASP A 109 2.87 -10.86 12.01
N GLY A 110 1.88 -10.76 12.89
CA GLY A 110 0.47 -10.85 12.53
C GLY A 110 0.07 -9.71 11.61
N ILE A 111 0.45 -8.48 11.96
CA ILE A 111 0.14 -7.27 11.18
C ILE A 111 0.89 -7.26 9.86
N VAL A 112 2.21 -7.50 9.86
CA VAL A 112 3.00 -7.58 8.63
C VAL A 112 2.43 -8.65 7.70
N ARG A 113 2.07 -9.83 8.22
CA ARG A 113 1.44 -10.88 7.41
C ARG A 113 0.11 -10.43 6.82
N ILE A 114 -0.77 -9.83 7.61
CA ILE A 114 -2.09 -9.35 7.14
C ILE A 114 -1.88 -8.36 5.97
N LEU A 115 -1.05 -7.34 6.17
CA LEU A 115 -0.84 -6.25 5.21
C LEU A 115 -0.14 -6.70 3.92
N THR A 116 0.83 -7.60 4.02
CA THR A 116 1.71 -7.96 2.89
C THR A 116 1.26 -9.20 2.12
N THR A 117 0.58 -10.17 2.75
CA THR A 117 0.28 -11.47 2.11
C THR A 117 -1.17 -11.64 1.68
N ARG A 118 -2.13 -10.95 2.32
CA ARG A 118 -3.56 -11.09 1.99
C ARG A 118 -3.90 -10.52 0.61
N SER A 119 -4.98 -10.99 0.00
CA SER A 119 -5.47 -10.41 -1.27
C SER A 119 -5.96 -8.97 -1.04
N LYS A 120 -6.01 -8.16 -2.12
CA LYS A 120 -6.55 -6.80 -2.04
C LYS A 120 -8.00 -6.78 -1.56
N LEU A 121 -8.82 -7.71 -2.08
CA LEU A 121 -10.23 -7.86 -1.66
C LEU A 121 -10.38 -8.28 -0.20
N HIS A 122 -9.50 -9.18 0.29
CA HIS A 122 -9.51 -9.56 1.70
C HIS A 122 -9.12 -8.39 2.60
N LEU A 123 -8.10 -7.60 2.23
CA LEU A 123 -7.75 -6.38 2.98
C LEU A 123 -8.88 -5.35 2.97
N LYS A 124 -9.59 -5.19 1.86
CA LYS A 124 -10.79 -4.35 1.80
C LYS A 124 -11.86 -4.81 2.80
N ALA A 125 -12.10 -6.12 2.89
CA ALA A 125 -13.01 -6.69 3.88
C ALA A 125 -12.55 -6.48 5.33
N VAL A 126 -11.24 -6.62 5.60
CA VAL A 126 -10.65 -6.34 6.93
C VAL A 126 -10.89 -4.89 7.34
N VAL A 127 -10.63 -3.92 6.46
CA VAL A 127 -10.85 -2.49 6.73
C VAL A 127 -12.35 -2.20 6.93
N LYS A 128 -13.22 -2.81 6.12
CA LYS A 128 -14.67 -2.73 6.29
C LYS A 128 -15.11 -3.21 7.68
N TYR A 129 -14.70 -4.42 8.08
CA TYR A 129 -15.08 -4.96 9.39
C TYR A 129 -14.46 -4.19 10.55
N TYR A 130 -13.26 -3.65 10.39
CA TYR A 130 -12.66 -2.76 11.37
C TYR A 130 -13.58 -1.58 11.65
N LYS A 131 -14.07 -0.92 10.59
CA LYS A 131 -15.00 0.21 10.70
C LYS A 131 -16.33 -0.19 11.35
N GLU A 132 -16.89 -1.35 10.97
CA GLU A 132 -18.15 -1.85 11.55
C GLU A 132 -18.03 -2.17 13.05
N ILE A 133 -16.91 -2.75 13.49
CA ILE A 133 -16.72 -3.17 14.89
C ILE A 133 -16.38 -1.98 15.79
N TYR A 134 -15.55 -1.05 15.31
CA TYR A 134 -14.95 -0.01 16.15
C TYR A 134 -15.46 1.40 15.87
N GLY A 135 -16.27 1.59 14.82
CA GLY A 135 -16.92 2.86 14.50
C GLY A 135 -15.99 3.98 14.02
N LYS A 136 -14.69 3.68 13.81
CA LYS A 136 -13.69 4.63 13.30
C LYS A 136 -13.03 4.09 12.04
N ASN A 137 -12.68 4.98 11.12
CA ASN A 137 -11.86 4.61 9.97
C ASN A 137 -10.43 4.30 10.44
N ILE A 138 -9.78 3.34 9.79
CA ILE A 138 -8.42 2.96 10.17
C ILE A 138 -7.43 4.13 10.06
N ASP A 139 -7.61 5.02 9.09
CA ASP A 139 -6.76 6.20 8.90
C ASP A 139 -6.89 7.19 10.07
N GLU A 140 -8.10 7.35 10.61
CA GLU A 140 -8.33 8.18 11.81
C GLU A 140 -7.64 7.57 13.03
N VAL A 141 -7.71 6.24 13.19
CA VAL A 141 -7.07 5.57 14.32
C VAL A 141 -5.54 5.59 14.19
N LEU A 142 -4.99 5.44 12.97
CA LEU A 142 -3.56 5.63 12.74
C LEU A 142 -3.12 7.09 12.96
N ASN A 143 -3.98 8.07 12.68
CA ASN A 143 -3.68 9.46 13.03
C ASN A 143 -3.71 9.71 14.53
N ASP A 144 -4.66 9.10 15.25
CA ASP A 144 -4.80 9.19 16.70
C ASP A 144 -3.69 8.46 17.45
N ALA A 145 -3.28 7.28 16.97
CA ALA A 145 -2.32 6.40 17.63
C ALA A 145 -0.88 6.91 17.57
N PHE A 146 -0.55 7.77 16.61
CA PHE A 146 0.79 8.29 16.38
C PHE A 146 0.90 9.80 16.67
N LYS A 147 0.10 10.32 17.63
CA LYS A 147 0.05 11.77 17.97
C LYS A 147 1.25 12.28 18.77
N ASP A 148 1.92 11.41 19.52
CA ASP A 148 3.02 11.77 20.42
C ASP A 148 4.33 11.17 19.90
N ASP A 149 5.13 11.94 19.13
CA ASP A 149 6.51 11.65 18.69
C ASP A 149 6.76 10.26 18.02
N ALA A 150 5.71 9.52 17.72
CA ALA A 150 5.78 8.14 17.29
C ALA A 150 6.10 8.08 15.80
N ASP A 151 7.33 7.66 15.51
CA ASP A 151 7.90 7.29 14.20
C ASP A 151 7.01 7.58 12.99
N GLU A 152 7.12 8.82 12.49
CA GLU A 152 6.37 9.33 11.35
C GLU A 152 6.53 8.45 10.10
N ASN A 153 7.68 7.79 9.95
CA ASN A 153 7.95 6.86 8.84
C ASN A 153 7.10 5.58 8.96
N THR A 154 6.96 5.01 10.16
CA THR A 154 6.04 3.89 10.41
C THR A 154 4.62 4.27 10.05
N LYS A 155 4.16 5.42 10.55
CA LYS A 155 2.79 5.90 10.31
C LYS A 155 2.55 6.06 8.82
N GLU A 156 3.48 6.71 8.11
CA GLU A 156 3.40 6.91 6.67
C GLU A 156 3.39 5.56 5.94
N ALA A 157 4.28 4.64 6.30
CA ALA A 157 4.38 3.33 5.67
C ALA A 157 3.09 2.50 5.84
N LEU A 158 2.56 2.41 7.07
CA LEU A 158 1.31 1.69 7.36
C LEU A 158 0.13 2.31 6.62
N THR A 159 -0.01 3.63 6.70
CA THR A 159 -1.08 4.36 6.01
C THR A 159 -1.01 4.12 4.51
N ARG A 160 0.19 4.25 3.92
CA ARG A 160 0.42 4.03 2.49
C ARG A 160 0.08 2.60 2.08
N VAL A 161 0.52 1.59 2.83
CA VAL A 161 0.17 0.18 2.56
C VAL A 161 -1.35 -0.03 2.65
N ILE A 162 -1.98 0.41 3.73
CA ILE A 162 -3.42 0.22 3.94
C ILE A 162 -4.21 0.90 2.84
N VAL A 163 -3.95 2.18 2.56
CA VAL A 163 -4.66 2.95 1.53
C VAL A 163 -4.48 2.33 0.14
N THR A 164 -3.24 2.05 -0.26
CA THR A 164 -2.94 1.50 -1.61
C THR A 164 -3.42 0.08 -1.81
N ARG A 165 -3.57 -0.72 -0.74
CA ARG A 165 -3.94 -2.14 -0.81
C ARG A 165 -5.41 -2.42 -0.54
N SER A 166 -6.02 -1.68 0.38
CA SER A 166 -7.46 -1.75 0.63
C SER A 166 -8.26 -1.05 -0.47
N ASN A 167 -7.55 -0.31 -1.34
CA ASN A 167 -8.12 0.35 -2.50
C ASN A 167 -9.26 1.24 -2.02
N VAL A 168 -8.95 2.15 -1.06
CA VAL A 168 -9.88 3.21 -0.62
C VAL A 168 -10.34 3.88 -1.90
N ASP A 169 -11.62 3.66 -2.22
CA ASP A 169 -12.06 3.48 -3.58
C ASP A 169 -11.76 4.74 -4.38
N MET A 170 -11.03 4.63 -5.50
CA MET A 170 -10.94 5.76 -6.45
C MET A 170 -12.36 6.21 -6.83
N LYS A 171 -13.35 5.30 -6.80
CA LYS A 171 -14.78 5.62 -6.85
C LYS A 171 -15.26 6.50 -5.69
N GLU A 172 -14.99 6.15 -4.43
CA GLU A 172 -15.33 7.01 -3.28
C GLU A 172 -14.62 8.37 -3.37
N ILE A 173 -13.37 8.41 -3.83
CA ILE A 173 -12.62 9.66 -4.03
C ILE A 173 -13.29 10.51 -5.12
N ILE A 174 -13.66 9.91 -6.25
CA ILE A 174 -14.42 10.59 -7.31
C ILE A 174 -15.76 11.08 -6.75
N GLU A 175 -16.52 10.21 -6.10
CA GLU A 175 -17.86 10.52 -5.56
C GLU A 175 -17.83 11.63 -4.51
N GLU A 176 -16.89 11.61 -3.57
CA GLU A 176 -16.76 12.64 -2.54
C GLU A 176 -16.23 13.95 -3.13
N PHE A 177 -15.29 13.90 -4.09
CA PHE A 177 -14.85 15.08 -4.81
C PHE A 177 -16.01 15.72 -5.59
N ASP A 178 -16.75 14.92 -6.36
CA ASP A 178 -17.88 15.38 -7.15
C ASP A 178 -18.98 15.96 -6.24
N LYS A 179 -19.19 15.36 -5.06
CA LYS A 179 -20.14 15.84 -4.06
C LYS A 179 -19.72 17.15 -3.41
N GLN A 180 -18.43 17.31 -3.08
CA GLN A 180 -17.88 18.49 -2.41
C GLN A 180 -17.75 19.68 -3.36
N TYR A 181 -17.21 19.44 -4.57
CA TYR A 181 -16.89 20.49 -5.53
C TYR A 181 -17.93 20.68 -6.63
N LYS A 182 -18.95 19.81 -6.68
CA LYS A 182 -20.04 19.83 -7.68
C LYS A 182 -19.56 19.80 -9.14
N VAL A 183 -18.34 19.30 -9.36
CA VAL A 183 -17.70 19.16 -10.66
C VAL A 183 -17.01 17.80 -10.69
N PRO A 184 -17.14 17.01 -11.79
CA PRO A 184 -16.44 15.74 -11.93
C PRO A 184 -14.92 15.87 -11.76
N LEU A 185 -14.30 15.00 -10.96
CA LEU A 185 -12.85 14.96 -10.79
C LEU A 185 -12.12 14.82 -12.14
N THR A 186 -12.67 14.02 -13.06
CA THR A 186 -12.16 13.86 -14.43
C THR A 186 -12.13 15.18 -15.19
N GLN A 187 -13.18 15.98 -15.08
CA GLN A 187 -13.27 17.29 -15.71
C GLN A 187 -12.24 18.25 -15.11
N LYS A 188 -12.06 18.24 -13.80
CA LYS A 188 -11.05 19.10 -13.15
C LYS A 188 -9.63 18.75 -13.58
N ILE A 189 -9.34 17.47 -13.80
CA ILE A 189 -8.05 17.02 -14.33
C ILE A 189 -7.88 17.42 -15.79
N GLU A 190 -8.95 17.37 -16.59
CA GLU A 190 -8.94 17.85 -17.97
C GLU A 190 -8.65 19.36 -18.05
N ASP A 191 -9.10 20.14 -17.06
CA ASP A 191 -8.86 21.59 -16.97
C ASP A 191 -7.43 21.96 -16.52
N VAL A 192 -6.77 21.09 -15.74
CA VAL A 192 -5.48 21.41 -15.08
C VAL A 192 -4.29 20.70 -15.72
N ALA A 193 -4.45 19.45 -16.14
CA ALA A 193 -3.38 18.67 -16.74
C ALA A 193 -3.35 18.84 -18.26
N LEU A 194 -2.17 18.77 -18.87
CA LEU A 194 -1.98 18.95 -20.32
C LEU A 194 -1.32 17.74 -20.97
N GLY A 195 -1.59 17.57 -22.27
CA GLY A 195 -0.96 16.56 -23.13
C GLY A 195 -1.17 15.12 -22.67
N ASN A 196 -0.22 14.25 -23.02
CA ASN A 196 -0.31 12.80 -22.77
C ASN A 196 -0.45 12.44 -21.28
N TYR A 197 0.01 13.30 -20.37
CA TYR A 197 -0.14 13.09 -18.94
C TYR A 197 -1.60 13.24 -18.49
N LYS A 198 -2.33 14.23 -19.05
CA LYS A 198 -3.78 14.37 -18.86
C LYS A 198 -4.51 13.12 -19.33
N ASP A 199 -4.25 12.70 -20.58
CA ASP A 199 -4.96 11.56 -21.18
C ASP A 199 -4.68 10.26 -20.41
N PHE A 200 -3.45 10.10 -19.89
CA PHE A 200 -3.07 9.00 -19.02
C PHE A 200 -3.85 9.01 -17.69
N LEU A 201 -3.88 10.16 -16.98
CA LEU A 201 -4.60 10.31 -15.71
C LEU A 201 -6.11 10.08 -15.87
N VAL A 202 -6.71 10.65 -16.91
CA VAL A 202 -8.13 10.45 -17.22
C VAL A 202 -8.42 8.98 -17.54
N SER A 203 -7.52 8.29 -18.26
CA SER A 203 -7.68 6.86 -18.55
C SER A 203 -7.56 5.99 -17.30
N LEU A 204 -6.69 6.35 -16.36
CA LEU A 204 -6.55 5.66 -15.08
C LEU A 204 -7.83 5.79 -14.27
N ILE A 205 -8.35 7.01 -14.13
CA ILE A 205 -9.58 7.26 -13.37
C ILE A 205 -10.76 6.53 -14.00
N ARG A 206 -10.93 6.60 -15.32
CA ARG A 206 -12.00 5.88 -16.04
C ARG A 206 -11.89 4.36 -15.97
N ARG A 207 -10.71 3.79 -15.68
CA ARG A 207 -10.51 2.34 -15.51
C ARG A 207 -10.84 1.84 -14.11
N VAL A 208 -10.79 2.73 -13.12
CA VAL A 208 -11.04 2.39 -11.71
C VAL A 208 -12.43 2.88 -11.25
N ALA A 209 -13.01 3.84 -11.97
CA ALA A 209 -14.42 4.29 -11.88
C ALA A 209 -15.44 3.22 -12.30
#